data_AF-A0A401KB28-F1
#
_entry.id   AF-A0A401KB28-F1
#
_cell.length_a   1.000
_cell.length_b   1.000
_cell.length_c   1.000
_cell.angle_alpha   90.00
_cell.angle_beta   90.00
_cell.angle_gamma   90.00
#
_symmetry.space_group_name_H-M   'P 1'
#
loop_
_entity.id
_entity.type
_entity.pdbx_description
1 polymer ?
#
loop_
_entity_poly.entity_id
_entity_poly.type
_entity_poly.pdbx_seq_one_letter_code
_entity_poly.pdbx_strand_id
1 'polypeptide(L)' 'MADTRNGYDRWKDGIDKTLNNPAWNQYDCEIILAVNEFNRHLSGQGGFLTLDWKIIKAMIWVESG' A
#
# COMPACT_ATOMS: atom_id res chain seq x y z
N MET A 1 -22.76 8.94 -17.77
CA MET A 1 -21.86 8.16 -18.64
C MET A 1 -21.27 7.04 -17.78
N ALA A 2 -21.28 5.78 -18.23
CA ALA A 2 -20.72 4.68 -17.44
C ALA A 2 -19.19 4.79 -17.42
N ASP A 3 -18.58 4.63 -16.24
CA ASP A 3 -17.12 4.65 -16.08
C ASP A 3 -16.49 3.42 -16.76
N THR A 4 -15.81 3.63 -17.89
CA THR A 4 -15.18 2.58 -18.71
C THR A 4 -13.82 2.13 -18.21
N ARG A 5 -13.31 2.70 -17.10
CA ARG A 5 -11.99 2.37 -16.55
C ARG A 5 -11.99 1.00 -15.89
N ASN A 6 -10.90 0.25 -16.09
CA ASN A 6 -10.72 -1.06 -15.48
C ASN A 6 -10.38 -0.92 -13.98
N GLY A 7 -10.39 -2.02 -13.23
CA GLY A 7 -10.13 -2.00 -11.78
C GLY A 7 -8.76 -1.43 -11.41
N TYR A 8 -7.76 -1.63 -12.25
CA TYR A 8 -6.40 -1.10 -12.03
C TYR A 8 -6.33 0.42 -12.20
N ASP A 9 -7.03 0.96 -13.21
CA ASP A 9 -7.11 2.41 -13.41
C ASP A 9 -7.85 3.09 -12.26
N ARG A 10 -8.90 2.46 -11.71
CA ARG A 10 -9.60 2.96 -10.51
C ARG A 10 -8.70 2.92 -9.27
N TRP A 11 -7.89 1.88 -9.12
CA TRP A 11 -6.89 1.79 -8.06
C TRP A 11 -5.86 2.92 -8.17
N LYS A 12 -5.31 3.18 -9.36
CA LYS A 12 -4.40 4.31 -9.60
C LYS A 12 -5.03 5.65 -9.23
N ASP A 13 -6.25 5.89 -9.69
CA ASP A 13 -7.02 7.08 -9.36
C ASP A 13 -7.16 7.30 -7.84
N GLY A 14 -7.37 6.21 -7.09
CA GLY A 14 -7.44 6.23 -5.63
C GLY A 14 -6.13 6.66 -5.00
N ILE A 15 -4.99 6.19 -5.53
CA ILE A 15 -3.64 6.57 -5.11
C ILE A 15 -3.32 8.02 -5.52
N ASP A 16 -3.67 8.47 -6.72
CA ASP A 16 -3.36 9.83 -7.19
C ASP A 16 -4.05 10.91 -6.35
N LYS A 17 -5.25 10.61 -5.82
CA LYS A 17 -5.98 11.53 -4.92
C LYS A 17 -5.32 11.71 -3.55
N THR A 18 -4.36 10.87 -3.19
CA THR A 18 -3.71 10.90 -1.87
C THR A 18 -2.70 12.03 -1.71
N LEU A 19 -2.21 12.60 -2.82
CA LEU A 19 -1.19 13.65 -2.82
C LEU A 19 -1.57 14.88 -1.97
N ASN A 20 -2.87 15.13 -1.81
CA ASN A 20 -3.40 16.25 -1.03
C ASN A 20 -4.15 15.80 0.24
N ASN A 21 -4.12 14.51 0.59
CA ASN A 21 -4.81 13.98 1.76
C ASN A 21 -3.82 13.76 2.92
N PRO A 22 -3.88 14.56 4.00
CA PRO A 22 -2.97 14.38 5.14
C PRO A 22 -3.11 13.02 5.83
N ALA A 23 -4.26 12.36 5.71
CA ALA A 23 -4.47 11.00 6.24
C ALA A 23 -3.64 9.94 5.52
N TRP A 24 -3.17 10.22 4.29
CA TRP A 24 -2.34 9.29 3.51
C TRP A 24 -1.07 8.87 4.26
N ASN A 25 -0.42 9.81 4.96
CA ASN A 25 0.83 9.55 5.67
C ASN A 25 0.63 9.26 7.17
N GLN A 26 -0.61 9.21 7.64
CA GLN A 26 -0.93 9.11 9.07
C GLN A 26 -0.34 7.87 9.73
N TYR A 27 -0.19 6.78 8.97
CA TYR A 27 0.24 5.47 9.48
C TYR A 27 1.61 5.02 8.95
N ASP A 28 2.42 5.93 8.40
CA ASP A 28 3.71 5.56 7.79
C ASP A 28 4.64 4.86 8.78
N CYS A 29 4.70 5.34 10.03
CA CYS A 29 5.53 4.75 11.07
C CYS A 29 5.10 3.31 11.39
N GLU A 30 3.81 3.09 11.58
CA GLU A 30 3.23 1.79 11.90
C GLU A 30 3.42 0.79 10.75
N ILE A 31 3.21 1.24 9.51
CA ILE A 31 3.39 0.42 8.30
C ILE A 31 4.87 0.04 8.16
N ILE A 32 5.79 0.99 8.32
CA ILE A 32 7.24 0.72 8.23
C ILE A 32 7.67 -0.28 9.31
N LEU A 33 7.21 -0.11 10.55
CA LEU A 33 7.54 -1.02 11.65
C LEU A 33 7.04 -2.44 11.37
N ALA A 34 5.77 -2.59 10.95
CA ALA A 34 5.19 -3.89 10.64
C ALA A 34 5.93 -4.57 9.46
N VAL A 35 6.19 -3.83 8.38
CA VAL A 35 6.91 -4.34 7.20
C VAL A 35 8.32 -4.79 7.56
N ASN A 36 9.04 -4.01 8.37
CA ASN A 36 10.36 -4.38 8.84
C ASN A 36 10.33 -5.66 9.68
N GLU A 37 9.32 -5.84 10.51
CA GLU A 37 9.15 -7.03 11.34
C GLU A 37 8.88 -8.29 10.49
N PHE A 38 8.00 -8.19 9.49
CA PHE A 38 7.78 -9.28 8.54
C PHE A 38 9.03 -9.63 7.75
N ASN A 39 9.71 -8.62 7.19
CA ASN A 39 10.94 -8.82 6.44
C ASN A 39 12.01 -9.49 7.31
N ARG A 40 12.15 -9.09 8.57
CA ARG A 40 13.10 -9.70 9.51
C ARG A 40 12.79 -11.18 9.72
N HIS A 41 11.55 -11.53 10.05
CA HIS A 41 11.18 -12.91 10.40
C HIS A 41 11.07 -13.86 9.22
N LEU A 42 10.71 -13.34 8.04
CA LEU A 42 10.42 -14.16 6.86
C LEU A 42 11.56 -14.19 5.85
N SER A 43 12.60 -13.36 5.98
CA SER A 43 13.74 -13.29 5.04
C SER A 43 14.44 -14.63 4.76
N GLY A 44 14.40 -15.59 5.70
CA GLY A 44 14.98 -16.92 5.54
C GLY A 44 14.02 -17.99 5.02
N GLN A 45 12.75 -17.65 4.78
CA GLN A 45 11.75 -18.60 4.30
C GLN A 45 11.77 -18.70 2.78
N GLY A 46 11.84 -19.92 2.26
CA GLY A 46 11.90 -20.17 0.83
C GLY A 46 10.71 -19.56 0.09
N GLY A 47 11.00 -18.75 -0.93
CA GLY A 47 9.97 -18.09 -1.74
C GLY A 47 9.43 -16.78 -1.16
N PHE A 48 9.89 -16.34 0.02
CA PHE A 48 9.55 -15.02 0.52
C PHE A 48 10.25 -13.92 -0.27
N LEU A 49 9.49 -12.90 -0.67
CA LEU A 49 10.00 -11.68 -1.28
C LEU A 49 9.91 -10.55 -0.27
N THR A 50 11.01 -9.82 -0.11
CA THR A 50 11.07 -8.63 0.76
C THR A 50 9.97 -7.64 0.37
N LEU A 51 9.18 -7.25 1.37
CA LEU A 51 8.08 -6.31 1.21
C LEU A 51 8.60 -4.88 1.11
N ASP A 52 8.07 -4.11 0.15
CA ASP A 52 8.26 -2.67 0.04
C ASP A 52 7.11 -1.95 0.77
N TRP A 53 7.44 -1.12 1.76
CA TRP A 53 6.45 -0.47 2.61
C TRP A 53 5.53 0.50 1.85
N LYS A 54 5.98 1.10 0.74
CA LYS A 54 5.14 2.00 -0.08
C LYS A 54 4.13 1.20 -0.89
N ILE A 55 4.50 0.01 -1.37
CA ILE A 55 3.58 -0.90 -2.03
C ILE A 55 2.51 -1.38 -1.04
N ILE A 56 2.92 -1.80 0.16
CA ILE A 56 1.98 -2.22 1.22
C ILE A 56 1.06 -1.07 1.63
N LYS A 57 1.59 0.14 1.82
CA LYS A 57 0.79 1.34 2.08
C LYS A 57 -0.28 1.58 1.01
N ALA A 58 0.10 1.47 -0.27
CA ALA A 58 -0.83 1.63 -1.38
C ALA A 58 -1.91 0.53 -1.43
N MET A 59 -1.59 -0.69 -1.00
CA MET A 59 -2.58 -1.76 -0.86
C MET A 59 -3.59 -1.47 0.26
N ILE A 60 -3.11 -1.04 1.44
CA ILE A 60 -3.96 -0.76 2.62
C ILE A 60 -4.98 0.35 2.34
N TRP A 61 -4.57 1.40 1.62
CA TRP A 61 -5.41 2.57 1.39
C TRP A 61 -6.68 2.28 0.60
N VAL A 62 -6.62 1.37 -0.36
CA VAL A 62 -7.76 1.07 -1.25
C VAL A 62 -8.89 0.34 -0.52
N GLU A 63 -8.61 -0.21 0.67
CA GLU A 63 -9.62 -0.87 1.50
C GLU A 63 -10.26 0.06 2.56
N SER A 64 -9.69 1.27 2.77
CA SER A 64 -10.05 2.15 3.90
C SER A 64 -10.43 3.59 3.50
N GLY A 65 -10.22 3.97 2.23
CA GLY A 65 -10.39 5.35 1.72
C GLY A 65 -11.48 5.50 0.67
#